data_AF-A0A9D0YQ35-F1
#
_entry.id   AF-A0A9D0YQ35-F1
#
_cell.length_a   1.000
_cell.length_b   1.000
_cell.length_c   1.000
_cell.angle_alpha   90.00
_cell.angle_beta   90.00
_cell.angle_gamma   90.00
#
_symmetry.space_group_name_H-M   'P 1'
#
loop_
_entity.id
_entity.type
_entity.pdbx_description
1 polymer ?
#
loop_
_entity_poly.entity_id
_entity_poly.type
_entity_poly.pdbx_seq_one_letter_code
_entity_poly.pdbx_strand_id
1 'polypeptide(L)'
;PILMKAFHLNFDLLEIYLIQLPLIYAVFSSPTPGGSGVGEVGGVAIFQGIIPAGVIGIFVMLWRFFSQYLGAFIGGIVFLTILIKDLRETK
;
A
#
# COMPACT_ATOMS: atom_id res chain seq x y z
N PRO A 1 8.52 6.28 -1.52
CA PRO A 1 9.33 7.50 -1.81
C PRO A 1 8.49 8.78 -1.98
N ILE A 2 7.38 8.76 -2.74
CA ILE A 2 6.53 9.95 -2.99
C ILE A 2 5.96 10.53 -1.68
N LEU A 3 5.40 9.66 -0.82
CA LEU A 3 4.88 10.09 0.48
C LEU A 3 5.96 10.67 1.38
N MET A 4 7.15 10.06 1.44
CA MET A 4 8.27 10.60 2.25
C MET A 4 8.66 12.02 1.82
N LYS A 5 8.67 12.29 0.51
CA LYS A 5 8.90 13.64 -0.02
C LYS A 5 7.78 14.61 0.34
N ALA A 6 6.52 14.17 0.30
CA ALA A 6 5.37 15.01 0.65
C ALA A 6 5.37 15.45 2.13
N PHE A 7 5.97 14.65 3.02
CA PHE A 7 6.15 15.00 4.43
C PHE A 7 7.46 15.77 4.70
N HIS A 8 8.14 16.24 3.64
CA HIS A 8 9.40 16.99 3.72
C HIS A 8 10.53 16.25 4.43
N LEU A 9 10.53 14.91 4.34
CA LEU A 9 11.55 14.10 4.98
C LEU A 9 12.73 13.85 4.04
N ASN A 10 13.93 14.09 4.54
CA ASN A 10 15.17 13.81 3.82
C ASN A 10 15.59 12.36 4.09
N PHE A 11 15.58 11.53 3.05
CA PHE A 11 15.95 10.13 3.13
C PHE A 11 16.65 9.70 1.85
N ASP A 12 17.53 8.72 1.99
CA ASP A 12 18.07 8.03 0.82
C ASP A 12 17.01 7.10 0.21
N LEU A 13 16.99 6.99 -1.12
CA LEU A 13 16.01 6.15 -1.80
C LEU A 13 16.15 4.68 -1.41
N LEU A 14 17.38 4.20 -1.26
CA LEU A 14 17.65 2.82 -0.89
C LEU A 14 17.10 2.52 0.50
N GLU A 15 17.34 3.40 1.46
CA GLU A 15 16.83 3.28 2.83
C GLU A 15 15.30 3.18 2.87
N ILE A 16 14.61 4.04 2.11
CA ILE A 16 13.14 4.02 2.00
C ILE A 16 12.64 2.67 1.44
N TYR A 17 13.33 2.09 0.47
CA TYR A 17 12.94 0.78 -0.05
C TYR A 17 13.21 -0.33 0.96
N LEU A 18 14.39 -0.34 1.57
CA LEU A 18 14.79 -1.36 2.54
C LEU A 18 13.86 -1.43 3.73
N ILE A 19 13.43 -0.29 4.28
CA ILE A 19 12.53 -0.28 5.44
C ILE A 19 11.11 -0.77 5.09
N GLN A 20 10.67 -0.59 3.84
CA GLN A 20 9.34 -1.04 3.39
C GLN A 20 9.30 -2.52 3.04
N LEU A 21 10.42 -3.13 2.63
CA LEU A 21 10.45 -4.52 2.17
C LEU A 21 9.91 -5.52 3.21
N PRO A 22 10.32 -5.48 4.50
CA PRO A 22 9.78 -6.38 5.52
C PRO A 22 8.28 -6.22 5.72
N LEU A 23 7.79 -4.97 5.66
CA LEU A 23 6.37 -4.67 5.80
C LEU A 23 5.56 -5.26 4.65
N ILE A 24 6.02 -5.07 3.41
CA ILE A 24 5.36 -5.59 2.22
C ILE A 24 5.34 -7.12 2.27
N TYR A 25 6.46 -7.75 2.62
CA TYR A 25 6.53 -9.20 2.78
C TYR A 25 5.53 -9.70 3.83
N ALA A 26 5.51 -9.08 5.02
CA ALA A 26 4.60 -9.45 6.08
C ALA A 26 3.11 -9.27 5.70
N VAL A 27 2.79 -8.23 4.93
CA VAL A 27 1.44 -8.00 4.39
C VAL A 27 1.02 -9.12 3.44
N PHE A 28 1.90 -9.54 2.52
CA PHE A 28 1.61 -10.65 1.59
C PHE A 28 1.60 -12.03 2.24
N SER A 29 2.36 -12.22 3.32
CA SER A 29 2.32 -13.45 4.13
C SER A 29 1.16 -13.50 5.12
N SER A 30 0.40 -12.40 5.26
CA SER A 30 -0.71 -12.34 6.20
C SER A 30 -1.85 -13.28 5.78
N PRO A 31 -2.45 -14.05 6.71
CA PRO A 31 -3.63 -14.86 6.41
C PRO A 31 -4.89 -14.02 6.22
N THR A 32 -4.83 -12.71 6.52
CA THR A 32 -5.98 -11.81 6.35
C THR A 32 -6.10 -11.37 4.89
N PRO A 33 -7.31 -11.38 4.30
CA PRO A 33 -7.52 -10.82 2.98
C PRO A 33 -7.00 -9.37 2.89
N GLY A 34 -6.08 -9.11 1.97
CA GLY A 34 -5.47 -7.80 1.78
C GLY A 34 -4.45 -7.36 2.85
N GLY A 35 -4.11 -8.22 3.82
CA GLY A 35 -3.13 -7.94 4.87
C GLY A 35 -3.49 -6.70 5.71
N SER A 36 -4.77 -6.50 6.03
CA SER A 36 -5.26 -5.29 6.72
C SER A 36 -4.61 -5.10 8.09
N GLY A 37 -4.67 -6.11 8.96
CA GLY A 37 -4.07 -6.01 10.30
C GLY A 37 -2.57 -5.73 10.27
N VAL A 38 -1.83 -6.45 9.42
CA VAL A 38 -0.37 -6.29 9.29
C VAL A 38 0.00 -4.94 8.67
N GLY A 39 -0.71 -4.49 7.63
CA GLY A 39 -0.37 -3.22 6.98
C GLY A 39 -0.77 -1.98 7.78
N GLU A 40 -1.76 -2.08 8.69
CA GLU A 40 -2.13 -0.96 9.58
C GLU A 40 -1.20 -0.91 10.79
N VAL A 41 -1.16 -2.00 11.57
CA VAL A 41 -0.37 -2.04 12.82
C VAL A 41 1.12 -2.13 12.52
N GLY A 42 1.51 -2.99 11.58
CA GLY A 42 2.89 -3.12 11.14
C GLY A 42 3.37 -1.87 10.39
N GLY A 43 2.48 -1.19 9.67
CA GLY A 43 2.78 0.11 9.06
C GLY A 43 3.15 1.16 10.11
N VAL A 44 2.33 1.30 11.15
CA VAL A 44 2.64 2.21 12.28
C VAL A 44 3.96 1.81 12.93
N ALA A 45 4.18 0.52 13.22
CA ALA A 45 5.39 0.05 13.87
C ALA A 45 6.67 0.34 13.06
N ILE A 46 6.62 0.20 11.73
CA ILE A 46 7.77 0.40 10.84
C ILE A 46 8.08 1.90 10.63
N PHE A 47 7.04 2.73 10.55
CA PHE A 47 7.22 4.18 10.32
C PHE A 47 7.32 5.01 11.60
N GLN A 48 7.23 4.38 12.77
CA GLN A 48 7.37 5.05 14.05
C GLN A 48 8.78 5.64 14.20
N GLY A 49 8.86 6.88 14.68
CA GLY A 49 10.13 7.61 14.82
C GLY A 49 10.63 8.25 13.53
N ILE A 50 10.08 7.87 12.37
CA ILE A 50 10.33 8.52 11.08
C ILE A 50 9.26 9.56 10.78
N ILE A 51 7.99 9.19 11.00
CA ILE A 51 6.85 10.07 10.78
C ILE A 51 6.44 10.72 12.11
N PRO A 52 6.13 12.03 12.14
CA PRO A 52 5.63 12.68 13.34
C PRO A 52 4.40 11.96 13.91
N ALA A 53 4.37 11.74 15.23
CA ALA A 53 3.36 10.91 15.89
C ALA A 53 1.91 11.38 15.63
N GLY A 54 1.68 12.68 15.45
CA GLY A 54 0.35 13.23 15.18
C GLY A 54 -0.23 12.87 13.80
N VAL A 55 0.59 12.41 12.86
CA VAL A 55 0.18 12.16 11.46
C VAL A 55 0.51 10.74 10.98
N ILE A 56 1.14 9.90 11.80
CA ILE A 56 1.56 8.55 11.40
C ILE A 56 0.40 7.66 10.94
N GLY A 57 -0.76 7.73 11.59
CA GLY A 57 -1.94 6.96 11.16
C GLY A 57 -2.41 7.37 9.76
N ILE A 58 -2.44 8.68 9.48
CA ILE A 58 -2.79 9.22 8.16
C ILE A 58 -1.75 8.80 7.12
N PHE A 59 -0.46 8.88 7.48
CA PHE A 59 0.62 8.44 6.62
C PHE A 59 0.46 6.97 6.22
N VAL A 60 0.19 6.08 7.18
CA VAL A 60 -0.03 4.65 6.92
C VAL A 60 -1.24 4.43 6.03
N MET A 61 -2.35 5.14 6.25
CA MET A 61 -3.52 5.06 5.38
C MET A 61 -3.21 5.48 3.93
N LEU A 62 -2.48 6.59 3.75
CA LEU A 62 -2.04 7.02 2.41
C LEU A 62 -1.09 6.00 1.78
N TRP A 63 -0.15 5.46 2.56
CA TRP A 63 0.78 4.44 2.10
C TRP A 63 0.03 3.20 1.60
N ARG A 64 -0.99 2.72 2.33
CA ARG A 64 -1.84 1.62 1.90
C ARG A 64 -2.64 1.95 0.64
N PHE A 65 -3.19 3.16 0.57
CA PHE A 65 -3.95 3.61 -0.59
C PHE A 65 -3.10 3.53 -1.87
N PHE A 66 -1.91 4.11 -1.86
CA PHE A 66 -1.04 4.11 -3.04
C PHE A 66 -0.41 2.74 -3.33
N SER A 67 -0.08 1.96 -2.30
CA SER A 67 0.65 0.70 -2.46
C SER A 67 -0.25 -0.49 -2.78
N GLN A 68 -1.50 -0.48 -2.33
CA GLN A 68 -2.40 -1.64 -2.41
C GLN A 68 -3.72 -1.31 -3.09
N TYR A 69 -4.44 -0.30 -2.59
CA TYR A 69 -5.83 -0.07 -3.02
C TYR A 69 -5.93 0.54 -4.41
N LEU A 70 -5.04 1.46 -4.77
CA LEU A 70 -5.05 2.08 -6.10
C LEU A 70 -4.80 1.04 -7.19
N GLY A 71 -3.81 0.16 -6.99
CA GLY A 71 -3.52 -0.93 -7.92
C GLY A 71 -4.68 -1.93 -8.04
N ALA A 72 -5.25 -2.34 -6.90
CA ALA A 72 -6.42 -3.23 -6.87
C ALA A 72 -7.64 -2.61 -7.57
N PHE A 73 -7.87 -1.30 -7.37
CA PHE A 73 -8.97 -0.58 -8.00
C PHE A 73 -8.81 -0.53 -9.53
N ILE A 74 -7.64 -0.16 -10.03
CA ILE A 74 -7.34 -0.13 -11.47
C ILE A 74 -7.47 -1.55 -12.05
N GLY A 75 -6.88 -2.55 -11.38
CA GLY A 75 -6.98 -3.95 -11.79
C GLY A 75 -8.43 -4.44 -11.82
N GLY A 76 -9.25 -4.04 -10.85
CA GLY A 76 -10.69 -4.35 -10.82
C GLY A 76 -11.44 -3.75 -12.00
N ILE A 77 -11.16 -2.49 -12.37
CA ILE A 77 -11.77 -1.87 -13.56
C ILE A 77 -11.39 -2.65 -14.82
N VAL A 78 -10.11 -2.96 -15.00
CA VAL A 78 -9.62 -3.72 -16.16
C VAL A 78 -10.24 -5.12 -16.20
N PHE A 79 -10.33 -5.80 -15.07
CA PHE A 79 -10.96 -7.11 -14.97
C PHE A 79 -12.44 -7.05 -15.37
N LEU A 80 -13.19 -6.07 -14.86
CA LEU A 80 -14.60 -5.91 -15.17
C LEU A 80 -14.84 -5.58 -16.65
N THR A 81 -14.00 -4.75 -17.27
CA THR A 81 -14.16 -4.44 -18.70
C THR A 81 -13.91 -5.66 -19.58
N ILE A 82 -12.91 -6.47 -19.26
CA ILE A 82 -12.63 -7.73 -19.96
C ILE A 82 -13.77 -8.72 -19.74
N LEU A 83 -14.24 -8.89 -18.51
CA LEU A 83 -15.34 -9.81 -18.19
C LEU A 83 -16.63 -9.43 -18.92
N ILE A 84 -16.97 -8.15 -18.97
CA ILE A 84 -18.16 -7.67 -19.69
C ILE A 84 -18.04 -7.94 -21.20
N LYS A 85 -16.83 -7.79 -21.77
CA LYS A 85 -16.59 -8.08 -23.18
C LYS A 85 -16.77 -9.57 -23.47
N ASP A 86 -16.18 -10.44 -22.67
CA ASP A 86 -16.25 -11.90 -22.80
C ASP A 86 -17.69 -12.42 -22.69
N LEU A 87 -18.46 -11.91 -21.73
CA LEU A 87 -19.89 -12.24 -21.56
C LEU A 87 -20.78 -11.78 -22.72
N ARG A 88 -20.35 -10.78 -23.49
CA ARG A 88 -21.07 -10.31 -24.69
C ARG A 88 -20.73 -11.15 -25.92
N GLU A 89 -19.50 -11.63 -26.05
CA GLU A 89 -19.07 -12.48 -27.17
C GLU A 89 -19.55 -13.94 -27.03
N THR A 90 -19.81 -14.39 -25.80
CA THR A 90 -20.37 -15.73 -25.52
C THR A 90 -21.89 -15.81 -25.72
N LYS A 91 -22.58 -14.68 -25.92
CA LYS A 91 -24.00 -14.59 -26.25
C LYS A 91 -24.21 -14.45 -27.75
#